data_AF-A0A950D149-F1
#
_entry.id   AF-A0A950D149-F1
#
_cell.length_a   1.000
_cell.length_b   1.000
_cell.length_c   1.000
_cell.angle_alpha   90.00
_cell.angle_beta   90.00
_cell.angle_gamma   90.00
#
_symmetry.space_group_name_H-M   'P 1'
#
loop_
_entity.id
_entity.type
_entity.pdbx_description
1 polymer ?
#
loop_
_entity_poly.entity_id
_entity_poly.type
_entity_poly.pdbx_seq_one_letter_code
_entity_poly.pdbx_strand_id
1 'polypeptide(L)'
;MASGWGRAPWGLLGMLALVAAVEFFWVRDNLGITSDQALSWKYAGRRAERRARGCGVLCCGDSLVKMGVMPRILGRELGCRAFNLALYNGPAPASYFLLRRAVRAGARPSAVVVDFVAGILAEGPRSKARPYDWPDLLSPGEALDLAWSARDADLFARVLVG
;
A
#
# COMPACT_ATOMS: atom_id res chain seq x y z
N MET A 1 4.18 6.86 -51.38
CA MET A 1 4.37 7.26 -49.96
C MET A 1 3.66 6.22 -49.10
N ALA A 2 4.39 5.19 -48.65
CA ALA A 2 3.82 4.05 -47.94
C ALA A 2 3.94 4.26 -46.42
N SER A 3 2.82 4.02 -45.74
CA SER A 3 2.57 4.14 -44.30
C SER A 3 3.39 3.14 -43.47
N GLY A 4 4.27 3.63 -42.60
CA GLY A 4 5.20 2.85 -41.78
C GLY A 4 4.67 2.37 -40.43
N TRP A 5 3.43 1.86 -40.35
CA TRP A 5 2.84 1.29 -39.11
C TRP A 5 2.58 -0.23 -39.26
N GLY A 6 3.57 -0.97 -39.75
CA GLY A 6 3.47 -2.41 -39.96
C GLY A 6 4.60 -3.16 -39.27
N ARG A 7 4.25 -3.89 -38.21
CA ARG A 7 5.10 -4.84 -37.45
C ARG A 7 6.01 -4.17 -36.43
N ALA A 8 5.47 -3.94 -35.23
CA ALA A 8 6.30 -4.12 -34.05
C ALA A 8 6.96 -5.51 -34.18
N PRO A 9 8.31 -5.62 -34.17
CA PRO A 9 8.97 -6.88 -34.42
C PRO A 9 8.54 -7.86 -33.34
N TRP A 10 8.10 -9.05 -33.73
CA TRP A 10 7.68 -10.11 -32.80
C TRP A 10 8.73 -10.40 -31.71
N GLY A 11 10.01 -10.13 -31.98
CA GLY A 11 11.08 -10.16 -30.99
C GLY A 11 10.91 -9.16 -29.84
N LEU A 12 10.40 -7.95 -30.09
CA LEU A 12 10.11 -6.96 -29.04
C LEU A 12 8.93 -7.41 -28.18
N LEU A 13 7.86 -7.93 -28.79
CA LEU A 13 6.73 -8.48 -28.04
C LEU A 13 7.14 -9.71 -27.21
N GLY A 14 7.96 -10.59 -27.77
CA GLY A 14 8.52 -11.73 -27.06
C GLY A 14 9.42 -11.31 -25.90
N MET A 15 10.25 -10.28 -26.09
CA MET A 15 11.09 -9.71 -25.03
C MET A 15 10.25 -9.08 -23.93
N LEU A 16 9.25 -8.26 -24.26
CA LEU A 16 8.35 -7.63 -23.28
C LEU A 16 7.56 -8.69 -22.49
N ALA A 17 7.09 -9.75 -23.15
CA ALA A 17 6.42 -10.86 -22.49
C ALA A 17 7.36 -11.63 -21.56
N LEU A 18 8.62 -11.84 -21.96
CA LEU A 18 9.64 -12.49 -21.13
C LEU A 18 10.00 -11.65 -19.91
N VAL A 19 10.22 -10.34 -20.08
CA VAL A 19 10.47 -9.40 -18.98
C VAL A 19 9.29 -9.40 -18.01
N ALA A 20 8.07 -9.24 -18.53
CA ALA A 20 6.86 -9.28 -17.72
C ALA A 20 6.72 -10.61 -16.97
N ALA A 21 7.05 -11.75 -17.59
CA ALA A 21 7.02 -13.04 -16.93
C ALA A 21 8.08 -13.14 -15.81
N VAL A 22 9.33 -12.73 -16.06
CA VAL A 22 10.39 -12.77 -15.05
C VAL A 22 10.06 -11.85 -13.87
N GLU A 23 9.61 -10.62 -14.13
CA GLU A 23 9.21 -9.69 -13.06
C GLU A 23 8.02 -10.23 -12.25
N PHE A 24 7.01 -10.76 -12.95
CA PHE A 24 5.80 -11.26 -12.31
C PHE A 24 6.02 -12.53 -11.50
N PHE A 25 6.82 -13.47 -12.01
CA PHE A 25 7.04 -14.77 -11.36
C PHE A 25 8.23 -14.81 -10.42
N TRP A 26 9.29 -14.03 -10.68
CA TRP A 26 10.56 -14.15 -9.96
C TRP A 26 10.82 -13.01 -8.99
N VAL A 27 10.46 -11.78 -9.33
CA VAL A 27 10.73 -10.61 -8.48
C VAL A 27 9.60 -10.38 -7.48
N ARG A 28 8.34 -10.53 -7.91
CA ARG A 28 7.15 -10.18 -7.09
C ARG A 28 6.90 -11.09 -5.87
N ASP A 29 7.44 -12.30 -5.87
CA ASP A 29 7.22 -13.31 -4.81
C ASP A 29 8.52 -13.88 -4.18
N ASN A 30 9.69 -13.32 -4.49
CA ASN A 30 10.94 -13.72 -3.82
C ASN A 30 11.17 -12.94 -2.52
N LEU A 31 11.12 -13.65 -1.40
CA LEU A 31 11.44 -13.12 -0.07
C LEU A 31 12.93 -12.72 0.07
N GLY A 32 13.82 -13.21 -0.80
CA GLY A 32 15.24 -12.82 -0.83
C GLY A 32 15.50 -11.45 -1.47
N ILE A 33 14.51 -10.86 -2.16
CA ILE A 33 14.60 -9.58 -2.88
C ILE A 33 13.65 -8.54 -2.27
N THR A 34 12.59 -8.98 -1.60
CA THR A 34 11.56 -8.11 -1.01
C THR A 34 12.04 -7.53 0.32
N SER A 35 11.99 -6.21 0.48
CA SER A 35 12.30 -5.57 1.77
C SER A 35 11.27 -5.95 2.84
N ASP A 36 11.68 -5.97 4.12
CA ASP A 36 10.74 -6.19 5.24
C ASP A 36 9.58 -5.18 5.22
N GLN A 37 9.85 -3.96 4.73
CA GLN A 37 8.84 -2.91 4.57
C GLN A 37 7.83 -3.27 3.49
N ALA A 38 8.28 -3.61 2.28
CA ALA A 38 7.43 -4.05 1.17
C ALA A 38 6.54 -5.23 1.58
N LEU A 39 7.13 -6.24 2.23
CA LEU A 39 6.38 -7.41 2.70
C LEU A 39 5.32 -7.02 3.76
N SER A 40 5.69 -6.15 4.71
CA SER A 40 4.80 -5.60 5.72
C SER A 40 3.60 -4.87 5.09
N TRP A 41 3.85 -4.07 4.05
CA TRP A 41 2.83 -3.31 3.32
C TRP A 41 1.90 -4.24 2.53
N LYS A 42 2.45 -5.20 1.77
CA LYS A 42 1.69 -6.22 1.04
C LYS A 42 0.78 -7.04 1.96
N TYR A 43 1.25 -7.43 3.14
CA TYR A 43 0.42 -8.15 4.10
C TYR A 43 -0.63 -7.27 4.78
N ALA A 44 -0.29 -6.04 5.14
CA ALA A 44 -1.24 -5.12 5.75
C ALA A 44 -2.39 -4.79 4.80
N GLY A 45 -2.08 -4.50 3.52
CA GLY A 45 -3.07 -4.26 2.48
C GLY A 45 -4.08 -5.40 2.33
N ARG A 46 -3.60 -6.66 2.27
CA ARG A 46 -4.46 -7.85 2.18
C ARG A 46 -5.28 -8.11 3.44
N ARG A 47 -4.74 -7.82 4.61
CA ARG A 47 -5.43 -8.05 5.89
C ARG A 47 -6.46 -6.98 6.21
N ALA A 48 -6.29 -5.75 5.73
CA ALA A 48 -7.27 -4.68 5.93
C ALA A 48 -8.66 -5.07 5.40
N GLU A 49 -8.74 -5.74 4.26
CA GLU A 49 -10.03 -6.20 3.71
C GLU A 49 -10.60 -7.39 4.48
N ARG A 50 -9.77 -8.37 4.84
CA ARG A 50 -10.26 -9.64 5.41
C ARG A 50 -10.51 -9.59 6.91
N ARG A 51 -9.71 -8.82 7.66
CA ARG A 51 -9.69 -8.85 9.14
C ARG A 51 -10.31 -7.63 9.80
N ALA A 52 -10.49 -6.51 9.08
CA ALA A 52 -11.11 -5.33 9.65
C ALA A 52 -12.64 -5.35 9.64
N ARG A 53 -13.26 -6.28 8.89
CA ARG A 53 -14.72 -6.42 8.82
C ARG A 53 -15.30 -6.54 10.22
N GLY A 54 -16.24 -5.66 10.58
CA GLY A 54 -16.90 -5.60 11.87
C GLY A 54 -16.01 -5.23 13.07
N CYS A 55 -14.86 -4.59 12.83
CA CYS A 55 -14.10 -3.92 13.88
C CYS A 55 -14.73 -2.56 14.22
N GLY A 56 -14.84 -2.28 15.52
CA GLY A 56 -15.32 -1.02 16.10
C GLY A 56 -14.19 -0.02 16.40
N VAL A 57 -12.93 -0.48 16.44
CA VAL A 57 -11.75 0.40 16.56
C VAL A 57 -10.72 0.04 15.49
N LEU A 58 -10.20 1.05 14.81
CA LEU A 58 -9.12 0.90 13.83
C LEU A 58 -7.93 1.77 14.24
N CYS A 59 -6.71 1.24 14.11
CA CYS A 59 -5.49 1.96 14.47
C CYS A 59 -4.69 2.23 13.20
N CYS A 60 -4.45 3.49 12.88
CA CYS A 60 -3.70 3.96 11.72
C CYS A 60 -2.43 4.65 12.19
N GLY A 61 -1.35 4.53 11.41
CA GLY A 61 -0.07 5.11 11.80
C GLY A 61 1.12 4.45 11.15
N ASP A 62 2.28 4.75 11.71
CA ASP A 62 3.56 4.15 11.34
C ASP A 62 3.98 3.01 12.30
N SER A 63 5.28 2.73 12.36
CA SER A 63 5.88 1.70 13.20
C SER A 63 5.56 1.85 14.69
N LEU A 64 5.38 3.08 15.21
CA LEU A 64 5.00 3.30 16.61
C LEU A 64 3.63 2.71 16.91
N VAL A 65 2.63 3.00 16.07
CA VAL A 65 1.31 2.41 16.21
C VAL A 65 1.35 0.91 15.92
N LYS A 66 2.12 0.50 14.91
CA LYS A 66 2.23 -0.92 14.51
C LYS A 66 2.67 -1.83 15.66
N MET A 67 3.64 -1.37 16.44
CA MET A 67 4.27 -2.16 17.51
C MET A 67 3.74 -1.81 18.90
N GLY A 68 3.40 -0.54 19.13
CA GLY A 68 2.97 -0.02 20.42
C GLY A 68 1.48 -0.23 20.70
N VAL A 69 0.63 -0.35 19.69
CA VAL A 69 -0.81 -0.55 19.87
C VAL A 69 -1.19 -2.01 19.61
N MET A 70 -1.66 -2.68 20.67
CA MET A 70 -2.12 -4.06 20.63
C MET A 70 -3.66 -4.13 20.56
N PRO A 71 -4.27 -4.45 19.40
CA PRO A 71 -5.73 -4.47 19.26
C PRO A 71 -6.44 -5.46 20.18
N ARG A 72 -5.76 -6.54 20.60
CA ARG A 72 -6.32 -7.52 21.54
C ARG A 72 -6.58 -6.91 22.92
N ILE A 73 -5.72 -5.98 23.36
CA ILE A 73 -5.90 -5.28 24.63
C ILE A 73 -7.06 -4.29 24.48
N LEU A 74 -7.02 -3.44 23.44
CA LEU A 74 -8.11 -2.50 23.15
C LEU A 74 -9.46 -3.20 23.07
N GLY A 75 -9.53 -4.33 22.37
CA GLY A 75 -10.79 -5.03 22.21
C GLY A 75 -11.31 -5.68 23.50
N ARG A 76 -10.41 -6.10 24.40
CA ARG A 76 -10.79 -6.60 25.72
C ARG A 76 -11.34 -5.48 26.60
N GLU A 77 -10.65 -4.35 26.67
CA GLU A 77 -11.03 -3.23 27.54
C GLU A 77 -12.28 -2.49 27.02
N LEU A 78 -12.47 -2.42 25.70
CA LEU A 78 -13.57 -1.68 25.07
C LEU A 78 -14.76 -2.57 24.70
N GLY A 79 -14.70 -3.88 24.94
CA GLY A 79 -15.78 -4.81 24.61
C GLY A 79 -16.13 -4.90 23.12
N CYS A 80 -15.23 -4.48 22.22
CA CYS A 80 -15.44 -4.50 20.78
C CYS A 80 -14.22 -5.06 20.03
N ARG A 81 -14.33 -5.35 18.74
CA ARG A 81 -13.16 -5.79 17.97
C ARG A 81 -12.33 -4.60 17.52
N ALA A 82 -11.03 -4.66 17.73
CA ALA A 82 -10.07 -3.68 17.21
C ALA A 82 -9.16 -4.32 16.15
N PHE A 83 -8.64 -3.50 15.23
CA PHE A 83 -7.66 -3.94 14.24
C PHE A 83 -6.60 -2.87 13.98
N ASN A 84 -5.34 -3.29 13.80
CA ASN A 84 -4.22 -2.39 13.54
C ASN A 84 -3.91 -2.35 12.03
N LEU A 85 -4.20 -1.21 11.41
CA LEU A 85 -3.93 -0.87 10.02
C LEU A 85 -2.58 -0.16 9.84
N ALA A 86 -1.84 0.14 10.90
CA ALA A 86 -0.55 0.82 10.78
C ALA A 86 0.46 0.04 9.92
N LEU A 87 1.40 0.77 9.34
CA LEU A 87 2.44 0.24 8.47
C LEU A 87 3.82 0.51 9.04
N TYR A 88 4.77 -0.38 8.78
CA TYR A 88 6.17 -0.09 9.07
C TYR A 88 6.62 1.09 8.19
N ASN A 89 7.11 2.17 8.80
CA ASN A 89 7.43 3.43 8.11
C ASN A 89 6.25 4.00 7.27
N GLY A 90 5.02 3.80 7.75
CA GLY A 90 3.79 4.18 7.06
C GLY A 90 3.53 5.68 7.01
N PRO A 91 3.47 6.33 5.84
CA PRO A 91 3.09 7.73 5.75
C PRO A 91 1.57 7.90 5.92
N ALA A 92 1.14 9.10 6.32
CA ALA A 92 -0.27 9.39 6.56
C ALA A 92 -1.21 9.05 5.38
N PRO A 93 -0.87 9.30 4.10
CA PRO A 93 -1.73 8.92 2.97
C PRO A 93 -1.95 7.42 2.83
N ALA A 94 -1.04 6.56 3.30
CA ALA A 94 -1.23 5.11 3.25
C ALA A 94 -2.40 4.67 4.16
N SER A 95 -2.58 5.36 5.29
CA SER A 95 -3.69 5.10 6.21
C SER A 95 -5.06 5.38 5.58
N TYR A 96 -5.15 6.36 4.66
CA TYR A 96 -6.38 6.62 3.92
C TYR A 96 -6.84 5.40 3.12
N PHE A 97 -5.95 4.78 2.33
CA PHE A 97 -6.30 3.62 1.51
C PHE A 97 -6.67 2.41 2.36
N LEU A 98 -5.93 2.15 3.43
CA LEU A 98 -6.21 1.05 4.34
C LEU A 98 -7.54 1.23 5.09
N LEU A 99 -7.83 2.45 5.56
CA LEU A 99 -9.10 2.78 6.19
C LEU A 99 -10.26 2.64 5.20
N ARG A 100 -10.10 3.15 3.97
CA ARG A 100 -11.10 3.03 2.89
C ARG A 100 -11.40 1.56 2.58
N ARG A 101 -10.38 0.71 2.47
CA ARG A 101 -10.54 -0.75 2.28
C ARG A 101 -11.26 -1.40 3.45
N ALA A 102 -10.87 -1.08 4.68
CA ALA A 102 -11.50 -1.61 5.88
C ALA A 102 -13.00 -1.26 5.94
N VAL A 103 -13.36 0.01 5.71
CA VAL A 103 -14.76 0.47 5.71
C VAL A 103 -15.57 -0.18 4.59
N ARG A 104 -15.01 -0.28 3.37
CA ARG A 104 -15.63 -1.00 2.24
C ARG A 104 -15.86 -2.47 2.54
N ALA A 105 -14.93 -3.12 3.23
CA ALA A 105 -15.05 -4.50 3.68
C ALA A 105 -16.03 -4.72 4.84
N GLY A 106 -16.66 -3.64 5.35
CA GLY A 106 -17.67 -3.71 6.40
C GLY A 106 -17.14 -3.43 7.80
N ALA A 107 -15.98 -2.79 7.96
CA ALA A 107 -15.64 -2.14 9.22
C ALA A 107 -16.65 -1.01 9.51
N ARG A 108 -17.01 -0.84 10.78
CA ARG A 108 -17.89 0.22 11.27
C ARG A 108 -17.26 0.81 12.53
N PRO A 109 -16.09 1.48 12.39
CA PRO A 109 -15.38 2.00 13.55
C PRO A 109 -16.21 3.10 14.23
N SER A 110 -16.36 3.01 15.54
CA SER A 110 -16.81 4.13 16.38
C SER A 110 -15.65 5.04 16.78
N ALA A 111 -14.41 4.53 16.72
CA ALA A 111 -13.19 5.30 16.95
C ALA A 111 -12.04 4.86 16.01
N VAL A 112 -11.17 5.82 15.69
CA VAL A 112 -9.93 5.59 14.95
C VAL A 112 -8.77 6.19 15.74
N VAL A 113 -7.79 5.37 16.07
CA VAL A 113 -6.52 5.83 16.67
C VAL A 113 -5.59 6.23 15.54
N VAL A 114 -4.99 7.41 15.63
CA VAL A 114 -4.06 7.94 14.62
C VAL A 114 -2.84 8.50 15.34
N ASP A 115 -1.66 7.99 15.00
CA ASP A 115 -0.39 8.53 15.49
C ASP A 115 0.73 8.31 14.46
N PHE A 116 1.64 9.27 14.38
CA PHE A 116 2.77 9.28 13.47
C PHE A 116 3.96 10.00 14.12
N VAL A 117 5.15 9.45 13.92
CA VAL A 117 6.41 10.14 14.15
C VAL A 117 6.41 11.45 13.37
N ALA A 118 6.74 12.55 14.05
CA ALA A 118 6.68 13.90 13.48
C ALA A 118 7.38 14.03 12.11
N GLY A 119 8.53 13.38 11.93
CA GLY A 119 9.24 13.38 10.64
C GLY A 119 8.46 12.69 9.52
N ILE A 120 7.81 11.55 9.80
CA ILE A 120 6.98 10.84 8.81
C ILE A 120 5.72 11.66 8.51
N LEU A 121 5.12 12.29 9.51
CA LEU A 121 3.92 13.11 9.35
C LEU A 121 4.18 14.37 8.53
N ALA A 122 5.36 14.99 8.69
CA ALA A 122 5.77 16.15 7.93
C ALA A 122 6.08 15.83 6.45
N GLU A 123 6.29 14.56 6.13
CA GLU A 123 6.60 14.10 4.79
C GLU A 123 5.34 13.74 3.99
N GLY A 124 5.40 13.99 2.68
CA GLY A 124 4.32 13.66 1.75
C GLY A 124 4.59 12.34 1.00
N PRO A 125 3.64 11.89 0.17
CA PRO A 125 3.82 10.69 -0.65
C PRO A 125 4.93 10.81 -1.69
N ARG A 126 5.45 12.03 -1.89
CA ARG A 126 6.55 12.40 -2.79
C ARG A 126 7.91 12.45 -2.10
N SER A 127 8.02 12.01 -0.85
CA SER A 127 9.28 12.10 -0.11
C SER A 127 10.41 11.40 -0.87
N LYS A 128 11.53 12.11 -1.03
CA LYS A 128 12.78 11.55 -1.55
C LYS A 128 13.68 11.04 -0.42
N ALA A 129 13.49 11.56 0.80
CA ALA A 129 14.24 11.15 1.98
C ALA A 129 13.76 9.80 2.51
N ARG A 130 12.46 9.50 2.34
CA ARG A 130 11.85 8.22 2.71
C ARG A 130 11.11 7.64 1.50
N PRO A 131 11.76 6.77 0.71
CA PRO A 131 11.04 6.00 -0.30
C PRO A 131 10.03 5.07 0.39
N TYR A 132 8.83 4.99 -0.19
CA TYR A 132 7.71 4.22 0.32
C TYR A 132 7.36 3.11 -0.68
N ASP A 133 7.03 1.93 -0.18
CA ASP A 133 6.70 0.74 -1.00
C ASP A 133 5.24 0.78 -1.47
N TRP A 134 4.85 1.89 -2.10
CA TRP A 134 3.53 2.07 -2.69
C TRP A 134 3.10 0.93 -3.64
N PRO A 135 3.98 0.35 -4.50
CA PRO A 135 3.63 -0.78 -5.36
C PRO A 135 3.12 -2.01 -4.59
N ASP A 136 3.63 -2.23 -3.37
CA ASP A 136 3.25 -3.36 -2.54
C ASP A 136 1.93 -3.13 -1.79
N LEU A 137 1.47 -1.88 -1.70
CA LEU A 137 0.23 -1.54 -1.01
C LEU A 137 -0.93 -1.29 -1.98
N LEU A 138 -0.72 -0.47 -3.02
CA LEU A 138 -1.80 0.14 -3.81
C LEU A 138 -2.20 -0.73 -5.00
N SER A 139 -3.50 -0.74 -5.30
CA SER A 139 -3.98 -1.16 -6.62
C SER A 139 -3.71 -0.05 -7.65
N PRO A 140 -3.74 -0.34 -8.97
CA PRO A 140 -3.59 0.69 -10.00
C PRO A 140 -4.57 1.86 -9.87
N GLY A 141 -5.82 1.58 -9.49
CA GLY A 141 -6.82 2.63 -9.27
C GLY A 141 -6.50 3.52 -8.07
N GLU A 142 -5.95 2.96 -7.00
CA GLU A 142 -5.53 3.75 -5.83
C GLU A 142 -4.21 4.48 -6.06
N ALA A 143 -3.33 3.93 -6.89
CA ALA A 143 -2.13 4.62 -7.35
C ALA A 143 -2.51 5.89 -8.14
N LEU A 144 -3.52 5.80 -9.02
CA LEU A 144 -4.04 6.95 -9.75
C LEU A 144 -4.66 7.99 -8.80
N ASP A 145 -5.45 7.54 -7.83
CA ASP A 145 -6.07 8.38 -6.80
C ASP A 145 -5.00 9.14 -5.98
N LEU A 146 -3.94 8.44 -5.56
CA LEU A 146 -2.82 9.03 -4.84
C LEU A 146 -2.07 10.05 -5.71
N ALA A 147 -1.71 9.69 -6.93
CA ALA A 147 -0.99 10.54 -7.87
C ALA A 147 -1.78 11.82 -8.20
N TRP A 148 -3.08 11.69 -8.40
CA TRP A 148 -3.97 12.82 -8.63
C TRP A 148 -4.02 13.75 -7.41
N SER A 149 -4.23 13.18 -6.22
CA SER A 149 -4.27 13.92 -4.96
C SER A 149 -2.94 14.61 -4.64
N ALA A 150 -1.82 13.96 -4.97
CA ALA A 150 -0.48 14.49 -4.81
C ALA A 150 -0.08 15.47 -5.92
N ARG A 151 -0.86 15.57 -7.01
CA ARG A 151 -0.52 16.33 -8.24
C ARG A 151 0.83 15.90 -8.82
N ASP A 152 1.08 14.60 -8.86
CA ASP A 152 2.34 14.00 -9.26
C ASP A 152 2.11 12.80 -10.20
N ALA A 153 2.23 13.03 -11.50
CA ALA A 153 2.08 11.97 -12.51
C ALA A 153 3.25 10.99 -12.51
N ASP A 154 4.44 11.41 -12.08
CA ASP A 154 5.62 10.56 -12.00
C ASP A 154 5.49 9.57 -10.83
N LEU A 155 4.81 9.98 -9.74
CA LEU A 155 4.41 9.05 -8.69
C LEU A 155 3.56 7.90 -9.23
N PHE A 156 2.60 8.17 -10.13
CA PHE A 156 1.79 7.10 -10.74
C PHE A 156 2.66 6.09 -11.51
N ALA A 157 3.56 6.58 -12.35
CA ALA A 157 4.46 5.74 -13.13
C ALA A 157 5.35 4.88 -12.23
N ARG A 158 5.95 5.47 -11.18
CA ARG A 158 6.74 4.74 -10.19
C ARG A 158 5.97 3.63 -9.50
N VAL A 159 4.72 3.89 -9.10
CA VAL A 159 3.89 2.89 -8.42
C VAL A 159 3.52 1.72 -9.35
N LEU A 160 3.29 1.98 -10.64
CA LEU A 160 2.91 0.94 -11.59
C LEU A 160 4.08 0.05 -12.04
N VAL A 161 5.27 0.62 -12.16
CA VAL A 161 6.45 -0.10 -12.65
C VAL A 161 7.11 -0.93 -11.54
N GLY A 162 6.99 -0.51 -10.27
CA GLY A 162 7.61 -1.21 -9.14
C GLY A 162 9.02 -0.70 -8.90
#